data_AF-A0A3Q2VUM8-F1
#
_entry.id   AF-A0A3Q2VUM8-F1
#
_cell.length_a   1.000
_cell.length_b   1.000
_cell.length_c   1.000
_cell.angle_alpha   90.00
_cell.angle_beta   90.00
_cell.angle_gamma   90.00
#
_symmetry.space_group_name_H-M   'P 1'
#
loop_
_entity.id
_entity.type
_entity.pdbx_description
1 polymer ?
#
loop_
_entity_poly.entity_id
_entity_poly.type
_entity_poly.pdbx_seq_one_letter_code
_entity_poly.pdbx_strand_id
1 'polypeptide(L)'
;MVDMSLQKALLLADDVPDRKLTSDEEEAKRIAEMGKPVLGEHSKLEVIIEESYEFKSTVDKLIKKTNLALVVGTNSWREQFMEAITVSADEDEDDTGEERLPSCFDYVMHFLTVFWKVLFACVPPTDYMNGWACFTISIIIIGLLTAVIGDLASHFGCTIGLKDSVTAVVFVALGTSVPDTFASKVAAVQDTYADASIGNVTGSNAVNVFLGIGMAWSVAAIYWHMKGKPFVVEAGSLAFSVTLFTIFAFLAISVLLYRRRAHIGGELGGPRGHRLATSAFLFSLWFLYILFSSLEAYCHIEGF
;
A
#
# COMPACT_ATOMS: atom_id res chain seq x y z
N MET A 1 -13.96 -69.24 32.10
CA MET A 1 -13.07 -68.49 31.19
C MET A 1 -13.02 -69.32 29.91
N VAL A 2 -13.82 -68.95 28.91
CA VAL A 2 -13.96 -69.74 27.67
C VAL A 2 -12.68 -69.55 26.85
N ASP A 3 -12.10 -70.65 26.40
CA ASP A 3 -10.82 -70.68 25.69
C ASP A 3 -10.95 -70.04 24.29
N MET A 4 -10.21 -68.95 24.04
CA MET A 4 -10.22 -68.21 22.77
C MET A 4 -9.78 -69.06 21.57
N SER A 5 -9.05 -70.15 21.79
CA SER A 5 -8.65 -71.09 20.73
C SER A 5 -9.84 -71.90 20.19
N LEU A 6 -10.78 -72.27 21.07
CA LEU A 6 -12.00 -73.01 20.74
C LEU A 6 -12.95 -72.15 19.87
N GLN A 7 -13.03 -70.86 20.19
CA GLN A 7 -13.90 -69.90 19.50
C GLN A 7 -13.46 -69.64 18.04
N LYS A 8 -12.14 -69.59 17.79
CA LYS A 8 -11.58 -69.51 16.43
C LYS A 8 -11.77 -70.78 15.62
N ALA A 9 -11.67 -71.96 16.24
CA ALA A 9 -11.85 -73.24 15.56
C ALA A 9 -13.29 -73.45 15.07
N LEU A 10 -14.29 -73.01 15.85
CA LEU A 10 -15.72 -73.10 15.50
C LEU A 10 -16.12 -72.20 14.34
N LEU A 11 -15.51 -71.02 14.20
CA LEU A 11 -15.75 -70.09 13.09
C LEU A 11 -15.18 -70.57 11.75
N LEU A 12 -14.22 -71.50 11.77
CA LEU A 12 -13.56 -72.05 10.57
C LEU A 12 -14.11 -73.43 10.16
N ALA A 13 -14.99 -74.03 10.97
CA ALA A 13 -15.48 -75.40 10.79
C ALA A 13 -16.87 -75.48 10.11
N ASP A 14 -17.26 -74.47 9.34
CA ASP A 14 -18.59 -74.34 8.72
C ASP A 14 -18.91 -75.40 7.62
N ASP A 15 -18.11 -76.46 7.48
CA ASP A 15 -18.20 -77.43 6.38
C ASP A 15 -18.27 -78.91 6.82
N VAL A 16 -18.64 -79.20 8.08
CA VAL A 16 -18.90 -80.59 8.53
C VAL A 16 -20.38 -80.79 8.89
N PRO A 17 -21.18 -81.51 8.10
CA PRO A 17 -22.56 -81.80 8.44
C PRO A 17 -22.61 -82.95 9.47
N ASP A 18 -23.50 -82.80 10.47
CA ASP A 18 -23.91 -83.81 11.46
C ASP A 18 -22.97 -84.12 12.65
N ARG A 19 -22.59 -83.10 13.43
CA ARG A 19 -22.22 -83.28 14.85
C ARG A 19 -23.19 -82.54 15.77
N LYS A 20 -23.82 -83.24 16.72
CA LYS A 20 -24.57 -82.60 17.82
C LYS A 20 -23.59 -81.82 18.70
N LEU A 21 -23.73 -80.50 18.71
CA LEU A 21 -22.93 -79.60 19.53
C LEU A 21 -23.35 -79.71 21.00
N THR A 22 -22.38 -79.54 21.91
CA THR A 22 -22.64 -79.44 23.36
C THR A 22 -23.18 -78.05 23.71
N SER A 23 -23.88 -77.88 24.84
CA SER A 23 -24.50 -76.58 25.20
C SER A 23 -23.49 -75.43 25.23
N ASP A 24 -22.27 -75.73 25.66
CA ASP A 24 -21.19 -74.77 25.80
C ASP A 24 -20.63 -74.36 24.42
N GLU A 25 -20.64 -75.28 23.44
CA GLU A 25 -20.28 -74.98 22.05
C GLU A 25 -21.37 -74.19 21.32
N GLU A 26 -22.65 -74.42 21.62
CA GLU A 26 -23.76 -73.60 21.10
C GLU A 26 -23.75 -72.18 21.66
N GLU A 27 -23.42 -72.02 22.95
CA GLU A 27 -23.25 -70.72 23.57
C GLU A 27 -22.03 -69.97 22.99
N ALA A 28 -20.90 -70.67 22.82
CA ALA A 28 -19.72 -70.11 22.17
C ALA A 28 -19.99 -69.70 20.70
N LYS A 29 -20.78 -70.48 19.95
CA LYS A 29 -21.20 -70.15 18.58
C LYS A 29 -22.09 -68.90 18.54
N ARG A 30 -23.06 -68.78 19.46
CA ARG A 30 -23.90 -67.57 19.57
C ARG A 30 -23.08 -66.32 19.88
N ILE A 31 -22.12 -66.40 20.79
CA ILE A 31 -21.23 -65.27 21.11
C ILE A 31 -20.34 -64.90 19.91
N ALA A 32 -19.87 -65.89 19.15
CA ALA A 32 -19.07 -65.66 17.94
C ALA A 32 -19.89 -65.02 16.80
N GLU A 33 -21.17 -65.38 16.64
CA GLU A 33 -22.07 -64.77 15.66
C GLU A 33 -22.42 -63.33 15.99
N MET A 34 -22.54 -62.97 17.28
CA MET A 34 -22.76 -61.59 17.72
C MET A 34 -21.57 -60.65 17.42
N GLY A 35 -20.37 -61.19 17.17
CA GLY A 35 -19.18 -60.43 16.81
C GLY A 35 -18.95 -60.28 15.30
N LYS A 36 -19.85 -60.77 14.45
CA LYS A 36 -19.71 -60.63 12.99
C LYS A 36 -19.81 -59.14 12.60
N PRO A 37 -18.89 -58.60 11.78
CA PRO A 37 -18.98 -57.23 11.32
C PRO A 37 -20.25 -57.04 10.49
N VAL A 38 -21.12 -56.14 10.93
CA VAL A 38 -22.35 -55.77 10.23
C VAL A 38 -22.11 -54.44 9.51
N LEU A 39 -22.61 -54.30 8.27
CA LEU A 39 -22.63 -53.00 7.60
C LEU A 39 -23.47 -52.03 8.45
N GLY A 40 -22.94 -50.84 8.72
CA GLY A 40 -23.69 -49.78 9.40
C GLY A 40 -24.94 -49.37 8.63
N GLU A 41 -25.82 -48.61 9.27
CA GLU A 41 -27.14 -48.22 8.72
C GLU A 41 -27.09 -47.57 7.34
N HIS A 42 -25.96 -46.95 6.98
CA HIS A 42 -25.72 -46.36 5.66
C HIS A 42 -24.65 -47.15 4.90
N SER A 43 -25.09 -48.09 4.05
CA SER A 43 -24.21 -48.94 3.22
C SER A 43 -24.04 -48.42 1.78
N LYS A 44 -24.77 -47.37 1.41
CA LYS A 44 -24.72 -46.75 0.08
C LYS A 44 -24.78 -45.23 0.22
N LEU A 45 -23.87 -44.55 -0.48
CA LEU A 45 -23.80 -43.10 -0.62
C LEU A 45 -23.98 -42.78 -2.10
N GLU A 46 -24.96 -41.94 -2.42
CA GLU A 46 -25.14 -41.38 -3.76
C GLU A 46 -24.70 -39.91 -3.72
N VAL A 47 -23.70 -39.55 -4.52
CA VAL A 47 -23.19 -38.18 -4.63
C VAL A 47 -23.74 -37.59 -5.91
N ILE A 48 -24.68 -36.67 -5.78
CA ILE A 48 -25.22 -35.90 -6.90
C ILE A 48 -24.44 -34.59 -6.99
N ILE A 49 -23.63 -34.44 -8.03
CA ILE A 49 -22.89 -33.21 -8.30
C ILE A 49 -23.77 -32.34 -9.21
N GLU A 50 -24.47 -31.37 -8.63
CA GLU A 50 -25.14 -30.32 -9.41
C GLU A 50 -24.20 -29.12 -9.59
N GLU A 51 -24.04 -28.69 -10.84
CA GLU A 51 -23.34 -27.45 -11.16
C GLU A 51 -24.18 -26.27 -10.67
N SER A 52 -23.77 -25.63 -9.58
CA SER A 52 -24.38 -24.37 -9.17
C SER A 52 -23.95 -23.27 -10.12
N TYR A 53 -24.84 -22.88 -11.04
CA TYR A 53 -24.62 -21.74 -11.94
C TYR A 53 -24.40 -20.44 -11.17
N GLU A 54 -24.99 -20.29 -9.97
CA GLU A 54 -24.79 -19.13 -9.11
C GLU A 54 -23.37 -19.10 -8.53
N PHE A 55 -22.88 -20.23 -8.01
CA PHE A 55 -21.51 -20.37 -7.53
C PHE A 55 -20.51 -20.22 -8.66
N LYS A 56 -20.75 -20.82 -9.83
CA LYS A 56 -19.94 -20.62 -11.03
C LYS A 56 -19.90 -19.16 -11.45
N SER A 57 -21.04 -18.46 -11.47
CA SER A 57 -21.06 -17.02 -11.77
C SER A 57 -20.32 -16.20 -10.72
N THR A 58 -20.36 -16.61 -9.46
CA THR A 58 -19.66 -15.95 -8.35
C THR A 58 -18.17 -16.17 -8.46
N VAL A 59 -17.74 -17.38 -8.79
CA VAL A 59 -16.36 -17.76 -9.07
C VAL A 59 -15.85 -17.09 -10.34
N ASP A 60 -16.63 -17.03 -11.41
CA ASP A 60 -16.27 -16.31 -12.65
C ASP A 60 -16.15 -14.80 -12.40
N LYS A 61 -17.04 -14.23 -11.58
CA LYS A 61 -16.92 -12.84 -11.10
C LYS A 61 -15.69 -12.65 -10.22
N LEU A 62 -15.40 -13.59 -9.33
CA LEU A 62 -14.21 -13.58 -8.47
C LEU A 62 -12.93 -13.71 -9.31
N ILE A 63 -12.86 -14.61 -10.27
CA ILE A 63 -11.70 -14.79 -11.16
C ILE A 63 -11.52 -13.55 -12.04
N LYS A 64 -12.60 -12.95 -12.56
CA LYS A 64 -12.54 -11.64 -13.23
C LYS A 64 -12.03 -10.54 -12.30
N LYS A 65 -12.49 -10.49 -11.04
CA LYS A 65 -12.08 -9.49 -10.04
C LYS A 65 -10.65 -9.71 -9.52
N THR A 66 -10.21 -10.95 -9.40
CA THR A 66 -8.93 -11.33 -8.81
C THR A 66 -7.79 -11.33 -9.84
N ASN A 67 -8.07 -11.25 -11.14
CA ASN A 67 -7.01 -11.43 -12.14
C ASN A 67 -7.19 -10.68 -13.46
N LEU A 68 -7.04 -9.34 -13.44
CA LEU A 68 -6.54 -8.61 -14.60
C LEU A 68 -5.92 -7.24 -14.31
N ALA A 69 -6.19 -6.60 -13.16
CA ALA A 69 -5.55 -5.32 -12.80
C ALA A 69 -4.43 -5.48 -11.75
N LEU A 70 -4.57 -6.43 -10.82
CA LEU A 70 -3.65 -6.59 -9.68
C LEU A 70 -2.44 -7.52 -9.92
N VAL A 71 -2.49 -8.36 -10.96
CA VAL A 71 -1.39 -9.29 -11.33
C VAL A 71 -0.80 -8.97 -12.70
N VAL A 72 -1.54 -8.26 -13.56
CA VAL A 72 -1.00 -7.73 -14.82
C VAL A 72 -0.45 -6.35 -14.52
N GLY A 73 0.79 -6.29 -14.04
CA GLY A 73 1.64 -5.20 -14.50
C GLY A 73 1.55 -5.23 -16.02
N THR A 74 1.13 -4.13 -16.64
CA THR A 74 0.98 -4.04 -18.09
C THR A 74 2.09 -4.80 -18.81
N ASN A 75 1.76 -5.94 -19.43
CA ASN A 75 2.77 -6.87 -19.93
C ASN A 75 3.35 -6.37 -21.28
N SER A 76 2.72 -5.35 -21.86
CA SER A 76 3.13 -4.75 -23.13
C SER A 76 2.93 -3.23 -23.16
N TRP A 77 3.79 -2.53 -23.90
CA TRP A 77 3.61 -1.10 -24.18
C TRP A 77 2.25 -0.80 -24.81
N ARG A 78 1.72 -1.70 -25.66
CA ARG A 78 0.39 -1.51 -26.27
C ARG A 78 -0.68 -1.34 -25.20
N GLU A 79 -0.63 -2.14 -24.14
CA GLU A 79 -1.58 -2.05 -23.02
C GLU A 79 -1.39 -0.75 -22.24
N GLN A 80 -0.15 -0.36 -21.92
CA GLN A 80 0.13 0.91 -21.23
C GLN A 80 -0.37 2.12 -22.00
N PHE A 81 -0.10 2.18 -23.29
CA PHE A 81 -0.56 3.29 -24.13
C PHE A 81 -2.08 3.26 -24.29
N MET A 82 -2.69 2.09 -24.39
CA MET A 82 -4.15 1.96 -24.48
C MET A 82 -4.81 2.43 -23.18
N GLU A 83 -4.31 2.00 -22.03
CA GLU A 83 -4.79 2.42 -20.72
C GLU A 83 -4.59 3.93 -20.49
N ALA A 84 -3.45 4.48 -20.94
CA ALA A 84 -3.16 5.91 -20.82
C ALA A 84 -4.13 6.80 -21.62
N ILE A 85 -4.62 6.33 -22.76
CA ILE A 85 -5.54 7.09 -23.63
C ILE A 85 -7.03 6.76 -23.38
N THR A 86 -7.32 5.68 -22.66
CA THR A 86 -8.70 5.33 -22.31
C THR A 86 -9.15 6.06 -21.05
N VAL A 87 -10.40 6.51 -21.05
CA VAL A 87 -11.05 7.08 -19.87
C VAL A 87 -11.64 5.92 -19.07
N SER A 88 -10.98 5.57 -17.98
CA SER A 88 -11.54 4.69 -16.94
C SER A 88 -12.27 5.58 -15.92
N ALA A 89 -13.45 5.15 -15.45
CA ALA A 89 -14.03 5.77 -14.24
C ALA A 89 -13.08 5.49 -13.07
N ASP A 90 -12.86 6.47 -12.19
CA ASP A 90 -12.04 6.25 -11.00
C ASP A 90 -12.61 5.06 -10.22
N GLU A 91 -11.75 4.10 -9.87
CA GLU A 91 -12.07 3.00 -8.96
C GLU A 91 -12.18 3.56 -7.53
N ASP A 92 -13.18 4.42 -7.28
CA ASP A 92 -13.67 4.55 -5.92
C ASP A 92 -14.23 3.18 -5.54
N GLU A 93 -13.63 2.55 -4.53
CA GLU A 93 -14.04 1.29 -3.90
C GLU A 93 -15.49 1.39 -3.38
N ASP A 94 -16.47 1.42 -4.27
CA ASP A 94 -17.83 1.10 -3.94
C ASP A 94 -17.96 -0.43 -3.99
N ASP A 95 -18.26 -0.98 -2.81
CA ASP A 95 -18.44 -2.39 -2.43
C ASP A 95 -19.34 -3.21 -3.38
N THR A 96 -19.99 -2.56 -4.36
CA THR A 96 -20.88 -3.15 -5.35
C THR A 96 -20.18 -3.66 -6.62
N GLY A 97 -18.93 -3.27 -6.91
CA GLY A 97 -18.16 -3.82 -8.04
C GLY A 97 -18.85 -3.73 -9.41
N GLU A 98 -19.68 -2.70 -9.60
CA GLU A 98 -20.19 -2.31 -10.92
C GLU A 98 -19.22 -1.30 -11.52
N GLU A 99 -18.70 -1.58 -12.72
CA GLU A 99 -17.98 -0.61 -13.54
C GLU A 99 -18.91 0.60 -13.77
N ARG A 100 -18.64 1.70 -13.07
CA ARG A 100 -19.39 2.94 -13.29
C ARG A 100 -19.01 3.52 -14.64
N LEU A 101 -20.00 4.01 -15.37
CA LEU A 101 -19.73 4.83 -16.55
C LEU A 101 -18.99 6.10 -16.10
N PRO A 102 -17.95 6.54 -16.82
CA PRO A 102 -17.14 7.68 -16.41
C PRO A 102 -17.99 8.94 -16.29
N SER A 103 -17.84 9.60 -15.15
CA SER A 103 -18.46 10.89 -14.84
C SER A 103 -17.84 12.00 -15.68
N CYS A 104 -18.56 13.11 -15.88
CA CYS A 104 -17.99 14.30 -16.53
C CYS A 104 -16.69 14.77 -15.86
N PHE A 105 -16.56 14.56 -14.55
CA PHE A 105 -15.35 14.86 -13.80
C PHE A 105 -14.18 13.96 -14.24
N ASP A 106 -14.41 12.67 -14.47
CA ASP A 106 -13.40 11.71 -14.92
C ASP A 106 -12.88 12.06 -16.32
N TYR A 107 -13.75 12.52 -17.20
CA TYR A 107 -13.35 13.02 -18.51
C TYR A 107 -12.46 14.27 -18.41
N VAL A 108 -12.80 15.21 -17.52
CA VAL A 108 -11.97 16.41 -17.28
C VAL A 108 -10.63 16.02 -16.68
N MET A 109 -10.61 15.16 -15.67
CA MET A 109 -9.39 14.66 -15.05
C MET A 109 -8.52 13.88 -16.03
N HIS A 110 -9.12 13.06 -16.89
CA HIS A 110 -8.41 12.38 -17.97
C HIS A 110 -7.80 13.38 -18.95
N PHE A 111 -8.56 14.38 -19.41
CA PHE A 111 -8.03 15.40 -20.32
C PHE A 111 -6.84 16.17 -19.72
N LEU A 112 -6.88 16.50 -18.42
CA LEU A 112 -5.79 17.20 -17.74
C LEU A 112 -4.56 16.30 -17.51
N THR A 113 -4.75 14.99 -17.36
CA THR A 113 -3.68 14.04 -17.01
C THR A 113 -3.16 13.22 -18.18
N VAL A 114 -3.85 13.20 -19.33
CA VAL A 114 -3.50 12.34 -20.49
C VAL A 114 -2.09 12.61 -20.99
N PHE A 115 -1.65 13.88 -20.99
CA PHE A 115 -0.28 14.24 -21.35
C PHE A 115 0.74 13.51 -20.47
N TRP A 116 0.51 13.51 -19.15
CA TRP A 116 1.36 12.84 -18.18
C TRP A 116 1.24 11.32 -18.27
N LYS A 117 0.02 10.78 -18.43
CA LYS A 117 -0.21 9.33 -18.60
C LYS A 117 0.53 8.78 -19.81
N VAL A 118 0.46 9.46 -20.95
CA VAL A 118 1.16 9.07 -22.19
C VAL A 118 2.67 9.18 -22.02
N LEU A 119 3.16 10.23 -21.33
CA LEU A 119 4.58 10.38 -21.06
C LEU A 119 5.13 9.24 -20.18
N PHE A 120 4.38 8.82 -19.16
CA PHE A 120 4.76 7.69 -18.30
C PHE A 120 4.53 6.31 -18.96
N ALA A 121 3.65 6.20 -19.95
CA ALA A 121 3.52 4.97 -20.76
C ALA A 121 4.76 4.68 -21.64
N CYS A 122 5.69 5.62 -21.76
CA CYS A 122 6.99 5.38 -22.39
C CYS A 122 7.96 4.58 -21.49
N VAL A 123 7.68 4.46 -20.19
CA VAL A 123 8.46 3.61 -19.27
C VAL A 123 8.30 2.15 -19.72
N PRO A 124 9.36 1.33 -19.74
CA PRO A 124 9.23 -0.06 -20.15
C PRO A 124 8.31 -0.85 -19.21
N PRO A 125 7.61 -1.88 -19.73
CA PRO A 125 6.79 -2.81 -18.94
C PRO A 125 7.55 -3.41 -17.75
N THR A 126 6.82 -3.69 -16.66
CA THR A 126 7.37 -4.29 -15.44
C THR A 126 7.94 -5.68 -15.65
N ASP A 127 7.52 -6.38 -16.71
CA ASP A 127 8.05 -7.70 -17.07
C ASP A 127 9.47 -7.65 -17.60
N TYR A 128 9.90 -6.50 -18.13
CA TYR A 128 11.21 -6.39 -18.75
C TYR A 128 12.28 -6.45 -17.66
N MET A 129 13.18 -7.43 -17.79
CA MET A 129 14.30 -7.64 -16.88
C MET A 129 13.87 -7.75 -15.40
N ASN A 130 12.78 -8.45 -15.11
CA ASN A 130 12.23 -8.57 -13.73
C ASN A 130 11.99 -7.19 -13.07
N GLY A 131 11.52 -6.20 -13.84
CA GLY A 131 11.21 -4.86 -13.34
C GLY A 131 12.40 -3.89 -13.24
N TRP A 132 13.64 -4.36 -13.39
CA TRP A 132 14.82 -3.50 -13.28
C TRP A 132 14.88 -2.41 -14.37
N ALA A 133 14.41 -2.73 -15.58
CA ALA A 133 14.34 -1.78 -16.67
C ALA A 133 13.32 -0.68 -16.37
N CYS A 134 12.12 -1.06 -15.89
CA CYS A 134 11.06 -0.14 -15.46
C CYS A 134 11.57 0.78 -14.35
N PHE A 135 12.18 0.22 -13.31
CA PHE A 135 12.72 0.97 -12.18
C PHE A 135 13.77 2.01 -12.61
N THR A 136 14.77 1.59 -13.41
CA THR A 136 15.87 2.47 -13.81
C THR A 136 15.40 3.59 -14.73
N ILE A 137 14.57 3.28 -15.73
CA ILE A 137 14.07 4.27 -16.69
C ILE A 137 13.09 5.23 -16.01
N SER A 138 12.26 4.74 -15.08
CA SER A 138 11.37 5.60 -14.28
C SER A 138 12.15 6.61 -13.47
N ILE A 139 13.23 6.19 -12.79
CA ILE A 139 14.09 7.12 -12.03
C ILE A 139 14.69 8.20 -12.93
N ILE A 140 15.16 7.83 -14.12
CA ILE A 140 15.73 8.80 -15.08
C ILE A 140 14.67 9.79 -15.55
N ILE A 141 13.48 9.31 -15.95
CA ILE A 141 12.40 10.17 -16.43
C ILE A 141 11.93 11.10 -15.32
N ILE A 142 11.71 10.59 -14.11
CA ILE A 142 11.32 11.42 -12.95
C ILE A 142 12.42 12.46 -12.68
N GLY A 143 13.70 12.07 -12.66
CA GLY A 143 14.80 13.00 -12.44
C GLY A 143 14.86 14.13 -13.48
N LEU A 144 14.68 13.80 -14.77
CA LEU A 144 14.63 14.79 -15.86
C LEU A 144 13.41 15.72 -15.74
N LEU A 145 12.23 15.16 -15.46
CA LEU A 145 11.02 15.95 -15.25
C LEU A 145 11.14 16.87 -14.05
N THR A 146 11.69 16.39 -12.92
CA THR A 146 11.91 17.20 -11.73
C THR A 146 12.86 18.37 -12.01
N ALA A 147 13.93 18.15 -12.80
CA ALA A 147 14.81 19.23 -13.22
C ALA A 147 14.08 20.30 -14.05
N VAL A 148 13.31 19.87 -15.06
CA VAL A 148 12.52 20.79 -15.90
C VAL A 148 11.47 21.56 -15.08
N ILE A 149 10.76 20.89 -14.18
CA ILE A 149 9.76 21.52 -13.32
C ILE A 149 10.41 22.51 -12.37
N GLY A 150 11.59 22.19 -11.82
CA GLY A 150 12.37 23.09 -10.98
C GLY A 150 12.77 24.38 -11.72
N ASP A 151 13.28 24.26 -12.93
CA ASP A 151 13.64 25.41 -13.77
C ASP A 151 12.42 26.26 -14.13
N LEU A 152 11.31 25.62 -14.51
CA LEU A 152 10.05 26.31 -14.80
C LEU A 152 9.49 27.03 -13.56
N ALA A 153 9.56 26.42 -12.38
CA ALA A 153 9.13 27.02 -11.13
C ALA A 153 9.95 28.28 -10.80
N SER A 154 11.27 28.24 -10.98
CA SER A 154 12.15 29.41 -10.78
C SER A 154 11.82 30.54 -11.77
N HIS A 155 11.66 30.24 -13.06
CA HIS A 155 11.30 31.25 -14.07
C HIS A 155 9.91 31.86 -13.82
N PHE A 156 8.94 31.04 -13.42
CA PHE A 156 7.61 31.49 -13.03
C PHE A 156 7.69 32.41 -11.81
N GLY A 157 8.47 32.02 -10.79
CA GLY A 157 8.74 32.83 -9.61
C GLY A 157 9.30 34.20 -9.98
N CYS A 158 10.33 34.25 -10.83
CA CYS A 158 10.90 35.50 -11.33
C CYS A 158 9.88 36.38 -12.08
N THR A 159 8.99 35.79 -12.87
CA THR A 159 7.99 36.53 -13.65
C THR A 159 6.93 37.19 -12.75
N ILE A 160 6.61 36.56 -11.63
CA ILE A 160 5.62 37.06 -10.65
C ILE A 160 6.27 37.94 -9.57
N GLY A 161 7.61 38.01 -9.51
CA GLY A 161 8.34 38.73 -8.47
C GLY A 161 8.44 37.94 -7.15
N LEU A 162 8.35 36.61 -7.22
CA LEU A 162 8.58 35.72 -6.09
C LEU A 162 10.08 35.47 -5.89
N LYS A 163 10.56 35.61 -4.64
CA LYS A 163 11.93 35.24 -4.28
C LYS A 163 12.09 33.72 -4.41
N ASP A 164 13.26 33.27 -4.86
CA ASP A 164 13.55 31.84 -5.08
C ASP A 164 13.31 30.97 -3.84
N SER A 165 13.65 31.49 -2.65
CA SER A 165 13.40 30.80 -1.37
C SER A 165 11.90 30.57 -1.11
N VAL A 166 11.07 31.55 -1.43
CA VAL A 166 9.60 31.45 -1.29
C VAL A 166 9.03 30.50 -2.33
N THR A 167 9.49 30.59 -3.57
CA THR A 167 9.10 29.68 -4.65
C THR A 167 9.43 28.22 -4.29
N ALA A 168 10.61 27.96 -3.73
CA ALA A 168 11.03 26.63 -3.30
C ALA A 168 10.15 26.09 -2.15
N VAL A 169 9.90 26.89 -1.11
CA VAL A 169 9.10 26.48 0.06
C VAL A 169 7.62 26.26 -0.30
N VAL A 170 7.06 27.03 -1.23
CA VAL A 170 5.62 26.97 -1.57
C VAL A 170 5.32 25.98 -2.68
N PHE A 171 6.07 25.99 -3.77
CA PHE A 171 5.73 25.18 -4.95
C PHE A 171 6.50 23.86 -4.98
N VAL A 172 7.82 23.91 -4.79
CA VAL A 172 8.67 22.72 -4.92
C VAL A 172 8.47 21.76 -3.74
N ALA A 173 8.49 22.28 -2.50
CA ALA A 173 8.30 21.46 -1.31
C ALA A 173 6.88 20.88 -1.22
N LEU A 174 5.85 21.65 -1.59
CA LEU A 174 4.46 21.17 -1.63
C LEU A 174 4.29 20.09 -2.70
N GLY A 175 4.84 20.30 -3.90
CA GLY A 175 4.70 19.38 -5.02
C GLY A 175 5.27 17.98 -4.76
N THR A 176 6.27 17.88 -3.89
CA THR A 176 6.85 16.59 -3.45
C THR A 176 6.14 16.02 -2.22
N SER A 177 5.84 16.86 -1.22
CA SER A 177 5.30 16.39 0.07
C SER A 177 3.81 16.02 0.04
N VAL A 178 3.02 16.62 -0.86
CA VAL A 178 1.57 16.32 -0.96
C VAL A 178 1.33 14.88 -1.45
N PRO A 179 1.93 14.44 -2.58
CA PRO A 179 1.85 13.03 -3.00
C PRO A 179 2.32 12.05 -1.91
N ASP A 180 3.45 12.34 -1.26
CA ASP A 180 3.97 11.53 -0.14
C ASP A 180 2.98 11.43 1.02
N THR A 181 2.30 12.54 1.33
CA THR A 181 1.27 12.58 2.38
C THR A 181 0.08 11.70 2.00
N PHE A 182 -0.37 11.74 0.75
CA PHE A 182 -1.47 10.90 0.28
C PHE A 182 -1.09 9.41 0.28
N ALA A 183 0.10 9.06 -0.21
CA ALA A 183 0.61 7.69 -0.17
C ALA A 183 0.71 7.17 1.28
N SER A 184 1.23 7.99 2.19
CA SER A 184 1.32 7.66 3.63
C SER A 184 -0.05 7.51 4.28
N LYS A 185 -1.03 8.33 3.89
CA LYS A 185 -2.42 8.22 4.36
C LYS A 185 -3.05 6.92 3.89
N VAL A 186 -2.92 6.60 2.60
CA VAL A 186 -3.47 5.36 2.01
C VAL A 186 -2.87 4.15 2.71
N ALA A 187 -1.55 4.11 2.87
CA ALA A 187 -0.85 3.06 3.61
C ALA A 187 -1.32 2.94 5.07
N ALA A 188 -1.57 4.05 5.75
CA ALA A 188 -2.07 4.04 7.14
C ALA A 188 -3.53 3.59 7.28
N VAL A 189 -4.36 3.77 6.25
CA VAL A 189 -5.77 3.33 6.26
C VAL A 189 -5.87 1.85 5.91
N GLN A 190 -5.01 1.35 5.02
CA GLN A 190 -5.01 -0.04 4.56
C GLN A 190 -4.26 -0.98 5.50
N ASP A 191 -3.33 -0.48 6.32
CA ASP A 191 -2.57 -1.28 7.29
C ASP A 191 -3.14 -1.14 8.71
N THR A 192 -3.28 -2.26 9.42
CA THR A 192 -3.79 -2.31 10.80
C THR A 192 -2.87 -1.58 11.78
N TYR A 193 -1.56 -1.61 11.52
CA TYR A 193 -0.55 -0.99 12.41
C TYR A 193 0.09 0.26 11.82
N ALA A 194 -0.26 0.61 10.58
CA ALA A 194 0.32 1.73 9.83
C ALA A 194 1.85 1.69 9.72
N ASP A 195 2.47 0.51 9.81
CA ASP A 195 3.92 0.33 9.73
C ASP A 195 4.43 0.76 8.34
N ALA A 196 3.67 0.44 7.29
CA ALA A 196 3.97 0.88 5.93
C ALA A 196 3.99 2.42 5.79
N SER A 197 3.12 3.12 6.50
CA SER A 197 3.08 4.59 6.52
C SER A 197 4.33 5.18 7.16
N ILE A 198 4.79 4.60 8.27
CA ILE A 198 6.04 5.02 8.95
C ILE A 198 7.24 4.80 8.03
N GLY A 199 7.30 3.66 7.34
CA GLY A 199 8.33 3.36 6.36
C GLY A 199 8.39 4.39 5.23
N ASN A 200 7.24 4.77 4.68
CA ASN A 200 7.15 5.77 3.62
C ASN A 200 7.63 7.16 4.09
N VAL A 201 7.06 7.67 5.20
CA VAL A 201 7.41 9.01 5.73
C VAL A 201 8.88 9.10 6.16
N THR A 202 9.40 8.05 6.79
CA THR A 202 10.79 8.04 7.26
C THR A 202 11.75 7.87 6.08
N GLY A 203 11.41 6.99 5.13
CA GLY A 203 12.20 6.73 3.94
C GLY A 203 12.32 7.95 3.02
N SER A 204 11.22 8.62 2.69
CA SER A 204 11.25 9.78 1.79
C SER A 204 12.02 10.95 2.39
N ASN A 205 11.86 11.22 3.69
CA ASN A 205 12.64 12.24 4.39
C ASN A 205 14.14 11.89 4.49
N ALA A 206 14.48 10.62 4.74
CA ALA A 206 15.87 10.18 4.75
C ALA A 206 16.52 10.37 3.37
N VAL A 207 15.83 10.01 2.29
CA VAL A 207 16.29 10.24 0.92
C VAL A 207 16.50 11.73 0.64
N ASN A 208 15.57 12.60 1.04
CA ASN A 208 15.70 14.05 0.85
C ASN A 208 16.93 14.64 1.56
N VAL A 209 17.18 14.22 2.81
CA VAL A 209 18.31 14.73 3.60
C VAL A 209 19.64 14.13 3.11
N PHE A 210 19.73 12.80 2.98
CA PHE A 210 21.00 12.14 2.67
C PHE A 210 21.34 12.18 1.18
N LEU A 211 20.38 11.86 0.30
CA LEU A 211 20.62 11.85 -1.14
C LEU A 211 20.36 13.22 -1.76
N GLY A 212 19.29 13.92 -1.36
CA GLY A 212 18.99 15.26 -1.90
C GLY A 212 20.06 16.28 -1.50
N ILE A 213 20.19 16.56 -0.20
CA ILE A 213 21.13 17.57 0.31
C ILE A 213 22.55 16.99 0.44
N GLY A 214 22.70 15.83 1.09
CA GLY A 214 24.00 15.27 1.43
C GLY A 214 24.86 14.90 0.21
N MET A 215 24.29 14.23 -0.79
CA MET A 215 25.02 13.88 -2.01
C MET A 215 25.38 15.12 -2.82
N ALA A 216 24.43 16.04 -3.05
CA ALA A 216 24.66 17.26 -3.81
C ALA A 216 25.76 18.12 -3.17
N TRP A 217 25.73 18.28 -1.84
CA TRP A 217 26.76 18.98 -1.08
C TRP A 217 28.12 18.31 -1.21
N SER A 218 28.17 16.97 -1.10
CA SER A 218 29.41 16.21 -1.22
C SER A 218 30.05 16.37 -2.60
N VAL A 219 29.25 16.26 -3.66
CA VAL A 219 29.71 16.46 -5.04
C VAL A 219 30.24 17.89 -5.24
N ALA A 220 29.53 18.90 -4.76
CA ALA A 220 29.95 20.30 -4.86
C ALA A 220 31.26 20.54 -4.08
N ALA A 221 31.37 20.04 -2.85
CA ALA A 221 32.56 20.19 -2.03
C ALA A 221 33.79 19.55 -2.68
N ILE A 222 33.67 18.34 -3.22
CA ILE A 222 34.75 17.65 -3.93
C ILE A 222 35.16 18.46 -5.18
N TYR A 223 34.20 18.91 -5.97
CA TYR A 223 34.46 19.70 -7.18
C TYR A 223 35.27 20.97 -6.88
N TRP A 224 34.87 21.74 -5.88
CA TRP A 224 35.57 22.98 -5.50
C TRP A 224 36.94 22.70 -4.88
N HIS A 225 37.06 21.63 -4.09
CA HIS A 225 38.35 21.18 -3.56
C HIS A 225 39.34 20.84 -4.69
N MET A 226 38.89 20.12 -5.72
CA MET A 226 39.71 19.82 -6.91
C MET A 226 40.14 21.08 -7.68
N LYS A 227 39.35 22.16 -7.61
CA LYS A 227 39.68 23.47 -8.21
C LYS A 227 40.56 24.34 -7.29
N GLY A 228 40.93 23.87 -6.11
CA GLY A 228 41.75 24.60 -5.14
C GLY A 228 41.04 25.82 -4.54
N LYS A 229 39.70 25.86 -4.58
CA LYS A 229 38.89 26.97 -4.05
C LYS A 229 38.03 26.51 -2.87
N PRO A 230 37.78 27.36 -1.87
CA PRO A 230 36.86 27.04 -0.79
C PRO A 230 35.43 26.96 -1.34
N PHE A 231 34.66 25.96 -0.87
CA PHE A 231 33.23 25.89 -1.10
C PHE A 231 32.50 26.69 -0.01
N VAL A 232 32.02 27.88 -0.35
CA VAL A 232 31.29 28.77 0.56
C VAL A 232 29.84 28.80 0.13
N VAL A 233 28.93 28.56 1.08
CA VAL A 233 27.47 28.58 0.87
C VAL A 233 26.87 29.59 1.84
N GLU A 234 26.14 30.56 1.31
CA GLU A 234 25.42 31.54 2.11
C GLU A 234 24.15 30.91 2.71
N ALA A 235 23.97 31.02 4.01
CA ALA A 235 22.82 30.43 4.70
C ALA A 235 21.50 31.16 4.41
N GLY A 236 21.54 32.45 4.06
CA GLY A 236 20.34 33.26 3.81
C GLY A 236 19.33 33.17 4.96
N SER A 237 18.05 32.99 4.61
CA SER A 237 16.92 32.84 5.55
C SER A 237 16.83 31.47 6.24
N LEU A 238 17.76 30.55 5.97
CA LEU A 238 17.69 29.16 6.42
C LEU A 238 17.64 29.06 7.95
N ALA A 239 18.42 29.86 8.66
CA ALA A 239 18.47 29.83 10.13
C ALA A 239 17.11 30.17 10.75
N PHE A 240 16.44 31.20 10.22
CA PHE A 240 15.10 31.58 10.64
C PHE A 240 14.09 30.47 10.36
N SER A 241 14.05 29.96 9.12
CA SER A 241 13.11 28.90 8.71
C SER A 241 13.30 27.60 9.51
N VAL A 242 14.55 27.18 9.76
CA VAL A 242 14.84 25.96 10.55
C VAL A 242 14.40 26.12 12.00
N THR A 243 14.64 27.29 12.60
CA THR A 243 14.23 27.56 13.98
C THR A 243 12.72 27.58 14.11
N LEU A 244 12.03 28.27 13.19
CA LEU A 244 10.57 28.32 13.16
C LEU A 244 9.96 26.92 12.99
N PHE A 245 10.50 26.14 12.05
CA PHE A 245 10.08 24.75 11.83
C PHE A 245 10.27 23.92 13.09
N THR A 246 11.40 24.08 13.79
CA THR A 246 11.71 23.34 15.02
C THR A 246 10.69 23.65 16.13
N ILE A 247 10.35 24.93 16.32
CA ILE A 247 9.32 25.34 17.29
C ILE A 247 7.97 24.69 16.94
N PHE A 248 7.56 24.75 15.68
CA PHE A 248 6.29 24.16 15.25
C PHE A 248 6.29 22.63 15.33
N ALA A 249 7.42 21.98 15.06
CA ALA A 249 7.59 20.55 15.24
C ALA A 249 7.41 20.15 16.72
N PHE A 250 7.96 20.90 17.67
CA PHE A 250 7.73 20.65 19.10
C PHE A 250 6.25 20.81 19.48
N LEU A 251 5.57 21.83 18.96
CA LEU A 251 4.13 22.01 19.17
C LEU A 251 3.33 20.84 18.58
N ALA A 252 3.63 20.44 17.35
CA ALA A 252 2.98 19.32 16.67
C ALA A 252 3.18 18.00 17.45
N ILE A 253 4.42 17.68 17.83
CA ILE A 253 4.75 16.49 18.62
C ILE A 253 4.01 16.53 19.98
N SER A 254 3.99 17.68 20.66
CA SER A 254 3.29 17.82 21.94
C SER A 254 1.79 17.54 21.80
N VAL A 255 1.16 18.04 20.74
CA VAL A 255 -0.26 17.77 20.44
C VAL A 255 -0.49 16.30 20.11
N LEU A 256 0.38 15.67 19.33
CA LEU A 256 0.27 14.25 18.99
C LEU A 256 0.45 13.35 20.22
N LEU A 257 1.43 13.63 21.08
CA LEU A 257 1.64 12.94 22.35
C LEU A 257 0.45 13.13 23.30
N TYR A 258 -0.13 14.33 23.35
CA TYR A 258 -1.35 14.57 24.12
C TYR A 258 -2.52 13.73 23.60
N ARG A 259 -2.69 13.64 22.28
CA ARG A 259 -3.72 12.82 21.63
C ARG A 259 -3.56 11.32 21.87
N ARG A 260 -2.33 10.87 22.13
CA ARG A 260 -2.02 9.47 22.44
C ARG A 260 -2.55 9.01 23.79
N ARG A 261 -2.98 9.92 24.68
CA ARG A 261 -3.57 9.54 25.97
C ARG A 261 -4.79 8.65 25.78
N ALA A 262 -4.88 7.61 26.61
CA ALA A 262 -5.94 6.59 26.55
C ALA A 262 -7.36 7.16 26.58
N HIS A 263 -7.57 8.31 27.24
CA HIS A 263 -8.87 8.99 27.27
C HIS A 263 -9.33 9.53 25.91
N ILE A 264 -8.41 9.83 24.99
CA ILE A 264 -8.72 10.40 23.66
C ILE A 264 -8.67 9.30 22.58
N GLY A 265 -7.77 8.33 22.71
CA GLY A 265 -7.66 7.20 21.77
C GLY A 265 -7.22 7.61 20.36
N GLY A 266 -6.22 8.50 20.25
CA GLY A 266 -5.87 9.17 19.00
C GLY A 266 -4.89 8.45 18.06
N GLU A 267 -4.48 7.20 18.31
CA GLU A 267 -3.35 6.54 17.62
C GLU A 267 -3.54 6.31 16.11
N LEU A 268 -4.77 6.10 15.64
CA LEU A 268 -5.11 5.92 14.21
C LEU A 268 -6.24 6.86 13.77
N GLY A 269 -6.04 8.16 14.02
CA GLY A 269 -7.04 9.19 13.70
C GLY A 269 -8.04 9.47 14.82
N GLY A 270 -8.45 8.47 15.59
CA GLY A 270 -9.34 8.65 16.74
C GLY A 270 -10.71 9.28 16.40
N PRO A 271 -11.42 9.86 17.38
CA PRO A 271 -12.76 10.41 17.17
C PRO A 271 -12.81 11.55 16.15
N ARG A 272 -13.89 11.62 15.36
CA ARG A 272 -14.04 12.60 14.25
C ARG A 272 -13.84 14.06 14.66
N GLY A 273 -14.29 14.46 15.84
CA GLY A 273 -14.12 15.83 16.34
C GLY A 273 -12.65 16.16 16.61
N HIS A 274 -11.98 15.34 17.43
CA HIS A 274 -10.58 15.55 17.80
C HIS A 274 -9.62 15.44 16.60
N ARG A 275 -9.90 14.53 15.65
CA ARG A 275 -9.10 14.38 14.44
C ARG A 275 -9.18 15.62 13.55
N LEU A 276 -10.38 16.19 13.37
CA LEU A 276 -10.59 17.37 12.53
C LEU A 276 -9.94 18.60 13.17
N ALA A 277 -10.14 18.81 14.47
CA ALA A 277 -9.53 19.91 15.21
C ALA A 277 -7.99 19.84 15.15
N THR A 278 -7.41 18.66 15.38
CA THR A 278 -5.94 18.49 15.31
C THR A 278 -5.42 18.69 13.89
N SER A 279 -6.12 18.17 12.87
CA SER A 279 -5.70 18.34 11.48
C SER A 279 -5.74 19.82 11.09
N ALA A 280 -6.80 20.55 11.45
CA ALA A 280 -6.91 21.98 11.21
C ALA A 280 -5.79 22.77 11.89
N PHE A 281 -5.41 22.40 13.11
CA PHE A 281 -4.27 23.01 13.81
C PHE A 281 -2.93 22.72 13.12
N LEU A 282 -2.68 21.47 12.67
CA LEU A 282 -1.44 21.15 11.96
C LEU A 282 -1.36 21.86 10.60
N PHE A 283 -2.47 21.97 9.88
CA PHE A 283 -2.56 22.76 8.66
C PHE A 283 -2.33 24.25 8.91
N SER A 284 -2.83 24.80 10.02
CA SER A 284 -2.58 26.21 10.35
C SER A 284 -1.12 26.47 10.71
N LEU A 285 -0.45 25.56 11.42
CA LEU A 285 1.00 25.64 11.66
C LEU A 285 1.80 25.66 10.35
N TRP A 286 1.45 24.80 9.39
CA TRP A 286 2.07 24.79 8.08
C TRP A 286 1.85 26.11 7.32
N PHE A 287 0.62 26.65 7.32
CA PHE A 287 0.34 27.94 6.69
C PHE A 287 1.10 29.08 7.37
N LEU A 288 1.15 29.11 8.70
CA LEU A 288 1.94 30.09 9.45
C LEU A 288 3.43 29.98 9.13
N TYR A 289 3.95 28.77 8.94
CA TYR A 289 5.36 28.56 8.57
C TYR A 289 5.67 29.20 7.22
N ILE A 290 4.81 28.98 6.22
CA ILE A 290 4.95 29.61 4.90
C ILE A 290 4.86 31.13 5.02
N LEU A 291 3.86 31.63 5.76
CA LEU A 291 3.64 33.06 5.92
C LEU A 291 4.86 33.76 6.54
N PHE A 292 5.34 33.27 7.70
CA PHE A 292 6.47 33.89 8.39
C PHE A 292 7.78 33.73 7.62
N SER A 293 8.04 32.56 7.02
CA SER A 293 9.22 32.37 6.17
C SER A 293 9.20 33.29 4.95
N SER A 294 8.01 33.56 4.39
CA SER A 294 7.87 34.51 3.28
C SER A 294 8.08 35.95 3.74
N LEU A 295 7.48 36.35 4.88
CA LEU A 295 7.64 37.70 5.43
C LEU A 295 9.09 38.03 5.77
N GLU A 296 9.84 37.09 6.35
CA GLU A 296 11.27 37.24 6.58
C GLU A 296 12.03 37.29 5.26
N ALA A 297 11.71 36.41 4.30
CA ALA A 297 12.36 36.41 3.00
C ALA A 297 12.19 37.76 2.29
N TYR A 298 11.05 38.44 2.43
CA TYR A 298 10.80 39.79 1.89
C TYR A 298 11.28 40.95 2.78
N CYS A 299 12.03 40.67 3.84
CA CYS A 299 12.55 41.66 4.79
C CYS A 299 11.45 42.48 5.49
N HIS A 300 10.23 41.95 5.62
CA HIS A 300 9.17 42.56 6.43
C HIS A 300 9.34 42.26 7.92
N ILE A 301 10.02 41.17 8.24
CA ILE A 301 10.41 40.77 9.59
C ILE A 301 11.93 40.60 9.56
N GLU A 302 12.62 41.13 10.57
CA GLU A 302 14.04 40.85 10.75
C GLU A 302 14.21 39.42 11.27
N GLY A 303 14.89 38.60 10.47
CA GLY A 303 15.46 37.33 10.94
C GLY A 303 16.60 37.57 11.94
N PHE A 304 16.98 36.52 12.65
CA PHE A 304 18.08 36.53 13.64
C PHE A 304 19.26 35.68 13.15
#